data_AF-A0A4C1UJH0-F1
#
_entry.id   AF-A0A4C1UJH0-F1
#
_cell.length_a   1.000
_cell.length_b   1.000
_cell.length_c   1.000
_cell.angle_alpha   90.00
_cell.angle_beta   90.00
_cell.angle_gamma   90.00
#
_symmetry.space_group_name_H-M   'P 1'
#
loop_
_entity.id
_entity.type
_entity.pdbx_description
1 polymer ?
#
loop_
_entity_poly.entity_id
_entity_poly.type
_entity_poly.pdbx_seq_one_letter_code
_entity_poly.pdbx_strand_id
1 'polypeptide(L)'
;MRFRERPQKYLKSPRAMGFSSFRAYDLLASDSSVFEDKSSRSFSQLLFEVAREQVIVGARDAIYRLSLRGLRLIEKADWAAPPDKAQLCQDKGQTEEDCHNFIKILLSYGHKLFVCGTNAFKPLCSWREIESIKSVLEWVTGVEKCFPYNPHANVTAILTTAGAYYTGTSTDFSGSDTAICG
;
A
#
# COMPACT_ATOMS: atom_id res chain seq x y z
N MET A 1 -39.47 43.03 59.17
CA MET A 1 -38.67 43.23 57.94
C MET A 1 -39.04 42.13 56.94
N ARG A 2 -39.42 42.52 55.72
CA ARG A 2 -39.81 41.61 54.62
C ARG A 2 -38.57 40.85 54.11
N PHE A 3 -38.65 39.52 54.05
CA PHE A 3 -37.79 38.72 53.20
C PHE A 3 -38.43 38.63 51.82
N ARG A 4 -37.70 39.07 50.79
CA ARG A 4 -38.13 39.04 49.38
C ARG A 4 -37.35 37.93 48.67
N GLU A 5 -38.08 37.02 48.04
CA GLU A 5 -37.54 35.96 47.18
C GLU A 5 -36.83 36.51 45.94
N ARG A 6 -35.84 35.77 45.41
CA ARG A 6 -35.53 35.73 43.98
C ARG A 6 -35.15 34.30 43.53
N PRO A 7 -35.43 33.92 42.26
CA PRO A 7 -35.52 32.54 41.82
C PRO A 7 -34.28 32.01 41.10
N GLN A 8 -34.26 30.68 41.00
CA GLN A 8 -33.32 29.73 40.36
C GLN A 8 -32.79 30.12 38.97
N LYS A 9 -31.46 30.03 38.75
CA LYS A 9 -30.86 29.79 37.42
C LYS A 9 -29.62 28.87 37.51
N TYR A 10 -29.86 27.61 37.13
CA TYR A 10 -29.02 26.62 36.42
C TYR A 10 -27.49 26.60 36.66
N LEU A 11 -27.01 25.43 37.13
CA LEU A 11 -25.62 25.00 37.07
C LEU A 11 -25.05 25.13 35.65
N LYS A 12 -23.87 25.75 35.51
CA LYS A 12 -23.06 25.67 34.27
C LYS A 12 -22.00 24.58 34.40
N SER A 13 -22.06 23.62 33.48
CA SER A 13 -21.08 22.55 33.25
C SER A 13 -19.68 23.10 32.90
N PRO A 14 -18.57 22.42 33.29
CA PRO A 14 -17.23 22.79 32.85
C PRO A 14 -17.10 22.69 31.32
N ARG A 15 -16.43 23.67 30.72
CA ARG A 15 -16.19 23.78 29.27
C ARG A 15 -15.56 22.50 28.73
N ALA A 16 -16.12 21.98 27.65
CA ALA A 16 -15.52 20.93 26.84
C ALA A 16 -14.16 21.40 26.30
N MET A 17 -13.13 20.60 26.56
CA MET A 17 -11.81 20.73 25.93
C MET A 17 -11.98 20.26 24.49
N GLY A 18 -11.91 21.19 23.54
CA GLY A 18 -12.16 20.92 22.13
C GLY A 18 -11.12 19.95 21.56
N PHE A 19 -11.58 18.91 20.85
CA PHE A 19 -10.72 18.10 20.00
C PHE A 19 -10.28 18.96 18.81
N SER A 20 -9.07 19.50 18.84
CA SER A 20 -8.45 20.06 17.65
C SER A 20 -8.14 18.94 16.66
N SER A 21 -8.62 19.08 15.42
CA SER A 21 -8.24 18.19 14.31
C SER A 21 -6.77 18.43 13.99
N PHE A 22 -5.90 17.48 14.36
CA PHE A 22 -4.50 17.48 13.95
C PHE A 22 -4.41 16.95 12.52
N ARG A 23 -3.83 17.74 11.61
CA ARG A 23 -3.50 17.30 10.25
C ARG A 23 -2.16 16.56 10.28
N ALA A 24 -1.93 15.67 9.31
CA ALA A 24 -0.65 14.96 9.21
C ALA A 24 0.56 15.90 9.18
N TYR A 25 0.42 17.09 8.56
CA TYR A 25 1.45 18.13 8.54
C TYR A 25 1.76 18.73 9.92
N ASP A 26 0.83 18.68 10.86
CA ASP A 26 1.04 19.19 12.22
C ASP A 26 1.92 18.24 13.07
N LEU A 27 2.08 17.00 12.61
CA LEU A 27 2.96 15.98 13.21
C LEU A 27 4.33 15.91 12.55
N LEU A 28 4.53 16.62 11.43
CA LEU A 28 5.81 16.64 10.73
C LEU A 28 6.83 17.44 11.54
N ALA A 29 7.90 16.76 11.96
CA ALA A 29 9.08 17.45 12.46
C ALA A 29 9.61 18.40 11.39
N SER A 30 10.22 19.51 11.81
CA SER A 30 10.72 20.55 10.92
C SER A 30 11.79 20.06 9.92
N ASP A 31 12.37 18.87 10.14
CA ASP A 31 13.37 18.22 9.29
C ASP A 31 12.82 17.00 8.50
N SER A 32 11.52 16.74 8.56
CA SER A 32 10.92 15.61 7.87
C SER A 32 10.91 15.79 6.35
N SER A 33 11.14 14.69 5.63
CA SER A 33 11.06 14.65 4.17
C SER A 33 9.79 13.94 3.74
N VAL A 34 9.12 14.47 2.72
CA VAL A 34 7.86 13.93 2.20
C VAL A 34 8.00 13.68 0.70
N PHE A 35 7.55 12.50 0.26
CA PHE A 35 7.39 12.18 -1.15
C PHE A 35 5.91 12.16 -1.51
N GLU A 36 5.55 12.82 -2.61
CA GLU A 36 4.19 12.85 -3.15
C GLU A 36 4.23 12.60 -4.67
N ASP A 37 3.30 11.80 -5.18
CA ASP A 37 3.04 11.66 -6.61
C ASP A 37 1.54 11.85 -6.84
N LYS A 38 1.16 12.87 -7.63
CA LYS A 38 -0.25 13.20 -7.92
C LYS A 38 -0.93 12.17 -8.82
N SER A 39 -0.15 11.37 -9.54
CA SER A 39 -0.64 10.36 -10.49
C SER A 39 -0.90 8.99 -9.86
N SER A 40 -0.43 8.78 -8.63
CA SER A 40 -0.57 7.50 -7.92
C SER A 40 -1.17 7.71 -6.54
N ARG A 41 -1.68 6.62 -5.97
CA ARG A 41 -2.29 6.56 -4.64
C ARG A 41 -1.85 5.29 -3.93
N SER A 42 -2.21 5.15 -2.66
CA SER A 42 -2.09 3.87 -1.93
C SER A 42 -0.67 3.32 -1.82
N PHE A 43 0.28 4.16 -1.38
CA PHE A 43 1.62 3.75 -0.96
C PHE A 43 1.49 2.78 0.23
N SER A 44 1.61 1.48 -0.03
CA SER A 44 1.21 0.45 0.95
C SER A 44 2.31 -0.57 1.25
N GLN A 45 3.34 -0.67 0.41
CA GLN A 45 4.46 -1.60 0.61
C GLN A 45 5.77 -0.83 0.66
N LEU A 46 6.63 -1.18 1.62
CA LEU A 46 7.94 -0.57 1.82
C LEU A 46 8.99 -1.66 1.98
N LEU A 47 10.07 -1.55 1.22
CA LEU A 47 11.24 -2.39 1.33
C LEU A 47 12.48 -1.51 1.50
N PHE A 48 13.07 -1.56 2.69
CA PHE A 48 14.27 -0.79 3.01
C PHE A 48 15.51 -1.57 2.55
N GLU A 49 16.32 -0.95 1.68
CA GLU A 49 17.59 -1.50 1.21
C GLU A 49 18.71 -0.57 1.68
N VAL A 50 19.07 -0.73 2.96
CA VAL A 50 19.97 0.16 3.69
C VAL A 50 21.37 0.18 3.09
N ALA A 51 21.86 -0.97 2.59
CA ALA A 51 23.19 -1.07 1.99
C ALA A 51 23.35 -0.18 0.74
N ARG A 52 22.24 0.19 0.10
CA ARG A 52 22.20 1.05 -1.09
C ARG A 52 21.57 2.41 -0.82
N GLU A 53 21.31 2.72 0.45
CA GLU A 53 20.67 3.96 0.89
C GLU A 53 19.36 4.27 0.15
N GLN A 54 18.54 3.24 -0.12
CA GLN A 54 17.29 3.39 -0.87
C GLN A 54 16.12 2.68 -0.18
N VAL A 55 14.91 3.17 -0.45
CA VAL A 55 13.65 2.52 -0.11
C VAL A 55 12.88 2.27 -1.40
N ILE A 56 12.37 1.05 -1.55
CA ILE A 56 11.48 0.68 -2.64
C ILE A 56 10.06 0.73 -2.10
N VAL A 57 9.19 1.43 -2.82
CA VAL A 57 7.81 1.68 -2.42
C VAL A 57 6.86 1.11 -3.47
N GLY A 58 5.93 0.28 -3.04
CA GLY A 58 4.84 -0.23 -3.86
C GLY A 58 3.58 0.59 -3.64
N ALA A 59 2.97 1.04 -4.73
CA ALA A 59 1.76 1.85 -4.72
C ALA A 59 0.71 1.31 -5.70
N ARG A 60 -0.36 2.08 -5.94
CA ARG A 60 -1.27 1.85 -7.06
C ARG A 60 -0.57 2.19 -8.38
N ASP A 61 -0.56 1.23 -9.29
CA ASP A 61 -0.05 1.30 -10.66
C ASP A 61 1.43 1.67 -10.79
N ALA A 62 2.21 1.65 -9.71
CA ALA A 62 3.60 2.06 -9.75
C ALA A 62 4.46 1.41 -8.65
N ILE A 63 5.74 1.24 -8.99
CA ILE A 63 6.83 0.98 -8.04
C ILE A 63 7.76 2.19 -8.07
N TYR A 64 8.21 2.62 -6.89
CA TYR A 64 9.15 3.73 -6.73
C TYR A 64 10.43 3.25 -6.09
N ARG A 65 11.55 3.81 -6.54
CA ARG A 65 12.84 3.72 -5.88
C ARG A 65 13.19 5.11 -5.40
N LEU A 66 13.24 5.30 -4.09
CA LEU A 66 13.52 6.59 -3.46
C LEU A 66 14.84 6.52 -2.69
N SER A 67 15.54 7.64 -2.63
CA SER A 67 16.70 7.81 -1.75
C SER A 67 16.24 7.83 -0.29
N LEU A 68 16.89 7.07 0.59
CA LEU A 68 16.67 7.20 2.04
C LEU A 68 17.09 8.58 2.56
N ARG A 69 18.01 9.24 1.85
CA ARG A 69 18.34 10.65 2.07
C ARG A 69 17.29 11.52 1.39
N GLY A 70 16.30 11.98 2.15
CA GLY A 70 15.34 12.99 1.71
C GLY A 70 14.19 12.49 0.82
N LEU A 71 13.97 11.18 0.71
CA LEU A 71 12.90 10.57 -0.11
C LEU A 71 12.86 11.04 -1.57
N ARG A 72 14.00 11.48 -2.11
CA ARG A 72 14.11 11.93 -3.50
C ARG A 72 13.87 10.76 -4.45
N LEU A 73 13.03 10.96 -5.46
CA LEU A 73 12.81 9.98 -6.52
C LEU A 73 14.10 9.67 -7.27
N ILE A 74 14.46 8.38 -7.32
CA ILE A 74 15.56 7.85 -8.13
C ILE A 74 14.98 7.27 -9.42
N GLU A 75 13.94 6.44 -9.31
CA GLU A 75 13.30 5.78 -10.44
C GLU A 75 11.83 5.50 -10.13
N LYS A 76 10.97 5.60 -11.15
CA LYS A 76 9.57 5.17 -11.11
C LYS A 76 9.35 4.15 -12.22
N ALA A 77 8.76 3.01 -11.89
CA ALA A 77 8.28 2.05 -12.87
C ALA A 77 6.75 2.06 -12.85
N ASP A 78 6.14 2.58 -13.91
CA ASP A 78 4.70 2.46 -14.13
C ASP A 78 4.36 1.00 -14.40
N TRP A 79 3.34 0.50 -13.70
CA TRP A 79 2.90 -0.88 -13.77
C TRP A 79 1.40 -0.96 -13.55
N ALA A 80 0.64 -0.18 -14.31
CA ALA A 80 -0.81 -0.22 -14.32
C ALA A 80 -1.35 -1.55 -14.87
N ALA A 81 -2.58 -1.90 -14.51
CA ALA A 81 -3.28 -3.01 -15.16
C ALA A 81 -3.58 -2.66 -16.63
N PRO A 82 -3.36 -3.59 -17.58
CA PRO A 82 -3.75 -3.41 -18.97
C PRO A 82 -5.24 -3.04 -19.13
N PRO A 83 -5.62 -2.17 -20.08
CA PRO A 83 -7.01 -1.71 -20.25
C PRO A 83 -8.02 -2.84 -20.43
N ASP A 84 -7.65 -3.91 -21.14
CA ASP A 84 -8.48 -5.10 -21.34
C ASP A 84 -8.76 -5.85 -20.04
N LYS A 85 -7.77 -5.94 -19.14
CA LYS A 85 -7.95 -6.54 -17.81
C LYS A 85 -8.78 -5.65 -16.90
N ALA A 86 -8.56 -4.34 -16.93
CA ALA A 86 -9.33 -3.37 -16.17
C ALA A 86 -10.81 -3.38 -16.61
N GLN A 87 -11.08 -3.42 -17.92
CA GLN A 87 -12.43 -3.54 -18.46
C GLN A 87 -13.10 -4.84 -18.00
N LEU A 88 -12.42 -5.99 -18.15
CA LEU A 88 -12.96 -7.27 -17.71
C LEU A 88 -13.25 -7.32 -16.20
N CYS A 89 -12.42 -6.64 -15.39
CA CYS A 89 -12.63 -6.51 -13.95
C CYS A 89 -13.94 -5.75 -13.65
N GLN A 90 -14.21 -4.65 -14.36
CA GLN A 90 -15.44 -3.88 -14.23
C GLN A 90 -16.66 -4.64 -14.76
N ASP A 91 -16.53 -5.36 -15.88
CA ASP A 91 -17.59 -6.22 -16.43
C ASP A 91 -18.02 -7.32 -15.45
N LYS A 92 -17.12 -7.71 -14.53
CA LYS A 92 -17.38 -8.65 -13.44
C LYS A 92 -17.96 -7.99 -12.18
N GLY A 93 -18.27 -6.69 -12.22
CA GLY A 93 -18.98 -5.96 -11.17
C GLY A 93 -18.09 -5.25 -10.15
N GLN A 94 -16.78 -5.13 -10.39
CA GLN A 94 -15.90 -4.33 -9.53
C GLN A 94 -15.92 -2.85 -9.89
N THR A 95 -15.52 -2.00 -8.95
CA THR A 95 -15.45 -0.55 -9.19
C THR A 95 -14.24 -0.18 -10.04
N GLU A 96 -14.31 0.93 -10.77
CA GLU A 96 -13.17 1.46 -11.51
C GLU A 96 -11.94 1.64 -10.61
N GLU A 97 -12.13 2.14 -9.38
CA GLU A 97 -11.03 2.38 -8.42
C GLU A 97 -10.35 1.08 -7.97
N ASP A 98 -11.08 -0.04 -7.90
CA ASP A 98 -10.52 -1.34 -7.52
C ASP A 98 -9.86 -2.07 -8.70
N CYS A 99 -10.21 -1.72 -9.94
CA CYS A 99 -9.68 -2.33 -11.17
C CYS A 99 -8.31 -1.79 -11.61
N HIS A 100 -7.46 -1.46 -10.63
CA HIS A 100 -6.08 -1.05 -10.81
C HIS A 100 -5.09 -2.14 -10.40
N ASN A 101 -3.80 -1.91 -10.63
CA ASN A 101 -2.75 -2.78 -10.10
C ASN A 101 -2.21 -2.24 -8.78
N PHE A 102 -2.60 -2.84 -7.66
CA PHE A 102 -2.08 -2.47 -6.35
C PHE A 102 -0.90 -3.36 -6.02
N ILE A 103 0.29 -2.77 -5.81
CA ILE A 103 1.47 -3.52 -5.36
C ILE A 103 1.27 -3.93 -3.91
N LYS A 104 1.35 -5.23 -3.64
CA LYS A 104 1.00 -5.82 -2.33
C LYS A 104 2.09 -6.73 -1.77
N ILE A 105 3.11 -7.06 -2.57
CA ILE A 105 4.29 -7.83 -2.12
C ILE A 105 5.54 -7.17 -2.70
N LEU A 106 6.52 -6.88 -1.84
CA LEU A 106 7.88 -6.45 -2.18
C LEU A 106 8.88 -7.24 -1.33
N LEU A 107 9.68 -8.12 -1.95
CA LEU A 107 10.69 -8.93 -1.25
C LEU A 107 12.03 -8.84 -1.99
N SER A 108 13.15 -8.78 -1.27
CA SER A 108 14.49 -8.80 -1.85
C SER A 108 15.12 -10.20 -1.80
N TYR A 109 15.91 -10.52 -2.82
CA TYR A 109 16.74 -11.71 -2.91
C TYR A 109 18.08 -11.39 -3.58
N GLY A 110 19.08 -11.05 -2.76
CA GLY A 110 20.36 -10.56 -3.27
C GLY A 110 20.16 -9.29 -4.11
N HIS A 111 20.44 -9.37 -5.41
CA HIS A 111 20.29 -8.26 -6.37
C HIS A 111 18.92 -8.23 -7.08
N LYS A 112 18.03 -9.18 -6.73
CA LYS A 112 16.71 -9.29 -7.33
C LYS A 112 15.63 -8.77 -6.38
N LEU A 113 14.59 -8.23 -6.99
CA LEU A 113 13.39 -7.76 -6.34
C LEU A 113 12.21 -8.61 -6.83
N PHE A 114 11.54 -9.29 -5.92
CA PHE A 114 10.28 -9.97 -6.19
C PHE A 114 9.12 -9.03 -5.89
N VAL A 115 8.27 -8.79 -6.90
CA VAL A 115 7.13 -7.89 -6.77
C VAL A 115 5.86 -8.55 -7.28
N CYS A 116 4.77 -8.44 -6.52
CA CYS A 116 3.44 -8.82 -6.95
C CYS A 116 2.43 -7.69 -6.76
N GLY A 117 1.49 -7.61 -7.69
CA GLY A 117 0.33 -6.75 -7.55
C GLY A 117 -0.96 -7.42 -8.00
N THR A 118 -2.09 -6.80 -7.65
CA THR A 118 -3.45 -7.31 -7.92
C THR A 118 -3.80 -7.35 -9.40
N ASN A 119 -3.23 -6.44 -10.18
CA ASN A 119 -3.40 -6.31 -11.62
C ASN A 119 -4.87 -6.51 -12.06
N ALA A 120 -5.77 -5.70 -11.48
CA ALA A 120 -7.22 -5.75 -11.69
C ALA A 120 -7.84 -7.14 -11.40
N PHE A 121 -7.65 -7.64 -10.17
CA PHE A 121 -8.09 -8.98 -9.72
C PHE A 121 -7.59 -10.14 -10.59
N LYS A 122 -6.44 -9.95 -11.25
CA LYS A 122 -5.69 -10.98 -11.95
C LYS A 122 -4.21 -10.85 -11.56
N PRO A 123 -3.82 -11.37 -10.39
CA PRO A 123 -2.50 -11.15 -9.81
C PRO A 123 -1.37 -11.42 -10.79
N LEU A 124 -0.34 -10.60 -10.73
CA LEU A 124 0.84 -10.73 -11.58
C LEU A 124 2.08 -10.47 -10.74
N CYS A 125 3.08 -11.34 -10.88
CA CYS A 125 4.36 -11.21 -10.20
C CYS A 125 5.52 -11.17 -11.19
N SER A 126 6.58 -10.48 -10.79
CA SER A 126 7.81 -10.37 -11.57
C SER A 126 9.03 -10.35 -10.66
N TRP A 127 10.12 -10.95 -11.16
CA TRP A 127 11.47 -10.68 -10.68
C TRP A 127 12.04 -9.50 -11.46
N ARG A 128 12.62 -8.54 -10.74
CA ARG A 128 13.21 -7.32 -11.28
C ARG A 128 14.60 -7.09 -10.72
N GLU A 129 15.39 -6.24 -11.35
CA GLU A 129 16.65 -5.79 -10.74
C GLU A 129 16.36 -4.78 -9.62
N ILE A 130 17.01 -4.94 -8.47
CA ILE A 130 16.82 -4.01 -7.35
C ILE A 130 17.42 -2.62 -7.61
N GLU A 131 18.37 -2.54 -8.55
CA GLU A 131 19.04 -1.31 -8.97
C GLU A 131 18.36 -0.63 -10.17
N SER A 132 17.54 -1.36 -10.92
CA SER A 132 16.69 -0.83 -11.98
C SER A 132 15.32 -1.50 -11.92
N ILE A 133 14.38 -0.89 -11.21
CA ILE A 133 13.04 -1.45 -11.00
C ILE A 133 12.21 -1.53 -12.29
N LYS A 134 12.69 -0.92 -13.39
CA LYS A 134 12.12 -1.07 -14.74
C LYS A 134 12.60 -2.35 -15.44
N SER A 135 13.78 -2.85 -15.09
CA SER A 135 14.34 -4.08 -15.67
C SER A 135 13.61 -5.30 -15.11
N VAL A 136 12.73 -5.88 -15.91
CA VAL A 136 12.06 -7.15 -15.58
C VAL A 136 12.94 -8.30 -16.03
N LEU A 137 13.39 -9.11 -15.07
CA LEU A 137 14.19 -10.30 -15.31
C LEU A 137 13.33 -11.49 -15.71
N GLU A 138 12.19 -11.66 -15.04
CA GLU A 138 11.30 -12.81 -15.24
C GLU A 138 9.88 -12.48 -14.81
N TRP A 139 8.89 -13.01 -15.53
CA TRP A 139 7.49 -13.01 -15.12
C TRP A 139 7.13 -14.36 -14.52
N VAL A 140 6.50 -14.37 -13.35
CA VAL A 140 6.06 -15.62 -12.72
C VAL A 140 4.71 -16.03 -13.30
N THR A 141 4.64 -17.29 -13.75
CA THR A 141 3.42 -17.90 -14.29
C THR A 141 2.69 -18.72 -13.21
N GLY A 142 1.37 -18.91 -13.34
CA GLY A 142 0.60 -19.75 -12.42
C GLY A 142 0.34 -19.14 -11.03
N VAL A 143 0.38 -17.81 -10.92
CA VAL A 143 0.19 -16.99 -9.70
C VAL A 143 -1.26 -17.00 -9.15
N GLU A 144 -2.04 -18.05 -9.36
CA GLU A 144 -3.50 -17.93 -9.33
C GLU A 144 -4.20 -18.39 -8.04
N LYS A 145 -3.50 -19.01 -7.09
CA LYS A 145 -4.18 -19.51 -5.87
C LYS A 145 -3.83 -18.74 -4.61
N CYS A 146 -2.69 -18.05 -4.56
CA CYS A 146 -2.17 -17.53 -3.29
C CYS A 146 -1.46 -16.18 -3.44
N PHE A 147 -1.90 -15.39 -4.41
CA PHE A 147 -1.38 -14.06 -4.66
C PHE A 147 -2.50 -13.05 -4.52
N PRO A 148 -2.18 -11.79 -4.22
CA PRO A 148 -3.15 -10.79 -3.80
C PRO A 148 -4.15 -10.48 -4.91
N TYR A 149 -5.35 -11.05 -4.86
CA TYR A 149 -6.43 -10.77 -5.82
C TYR A 149 -7.10 -9.43 -5.55
N ASN A 150 -7.58 -9.28 -4.32
CA ASN A 150 -8.40 -8.16 -3.91
C ASN A 150 -7.50 -7.06 -3.31
N PRO A 151 -7.60 -5.79 -3.77
CA PRO A 151 -6.80 -4.70 -3.22
C PRO A 151 -7.03 -4.46 -1.72
N HIS A 152 -8.23 -4.80 -1.22
CA HIS A 152 -8.63 -4.65 0.18
C HIS A 152 -8.21 -5.84 1.05
N ALA A 153 -7.75 -6.94 0.46
CA ALA A 153 -7.29 -8.10 1.23
C ALA A 153 -5.96 -7.80 1.94
N ASN A 154 -5.82 -8.33 3.15
CA ASN A 154 -4.54 -8.35 3.85
C ASN A 154 -3.64 -9.43 3.24
N VAL A 155 -2.35 -9.13 3.19
CA VAL A 155 -1.34 -9.98 2.57
C VAL A 155 -0.12 -9.98 3.47
N THR A 156 0.42 -11.17 3.72
CA THR A 156 1.76 -11.34 4.27
C THR A 156 2.56 -12.22 3.32
N ALA A 157 3.85 -11.94 3.17
CA ALA A 157 4.72 -12.74 2.34
C ALA A 157 6.14 -12.71 2.89
N ILE A 158 6.85 -13.81 2.75
CA ILE A 158 8.26 -13.94 3.12
C ILE A 158 9.02 -14.67 2.02
N LEU A 159 10.30 -14.37 1.89
CA LEU A 159 11.21 -15.10 1.01
C LEU A 159 12.33 -15.70 1.85
N THR A 160 12.56 -16.99 1.68
CA THR A 160 13.62 -17.72 2.38
C THR A 160 14.98 -17.50 1.72
N THR A 161 16.04 -17.76 2.47
CA THR A 161 17.41 -17.76 1.95
C THR A 161 17.67 -18.82 0.88
N ALA A 162 16.83 -19.85 0.81
CA ALA A 162 16.87 -20.88 -0.23
C ALA A 162 16.11 -20.47 -1.53
N GLY A 163 15.48 -19.29 -1.55
CA GLY A 163 14.75 -18.76 -2.70
C GLY A 163 13.28 -19.21 -2.80
N ALA A 164 12.76 -19.97 -1.83
CA ALA A 164 11.33 -20.27 -1.74
C ALA A 164 10.57 -19.09 -1.10
N TYR A 165 9.45 -18.68 -1.68
CA TYR A 165 8.57 -17.65 -1.12
C TYR A 165 7.34 -18.30 -0.51
N TYR A 166 6.86 -17.73 0.59
CA TYR A 166 5.59 -18.11 1.21
C TYR A 166 4.67 -16.90 1.25
N THR A 167 3.39 -17.10 0.93
CA THR A 167 2.36 -16.06 0.93
C THR A 167 1.18 -16.49 1.77
N GLY A 168 0.68 -15.57 2.59
CA GLY A 168 -0.57 -15.69 3.33
C GLY A 168 -1.54 -14.62 2.85
N THR A 169 -2.60 -15.02 2.17
CA THR A 169 -3.61 -14.08 1.65
C THR A 169 -4.94 -14.80 1.38
N SER A 170 -5.94 -14.03 0.96
CA SER A 170 -7.19 -14.60 0.47
C SER A 170 -6.98 -15.22 -0.91
N THR A 171 -7.47 -16.44 -1.10
CA THR A 171 -7.32 -17.27 -2.30
C THR A 171 -8.43 -17.05 -3.32
N ASP A 172 -9.49 -16.33 -2.94
CA ASP A 172 -10.64 -16.06 -3.77
C ASP A 172 -10.84 -14.56 -4.02
N PHE A 173 -11.75 -14.27 -4.94
CA PHE A 173 -12.07 -12.91 -5.37
C PHE A 173 -12.79 -12.11 -4.27
N SER A 174 -13.63 -12.77 -3.47
CA SER A 174 -14.40 -12.16 -2.37
C SER A 174 -13.55 -11.85 -1.14
N GLY A 175 -12.37 -12.46 -1.00
CA GLY A 175 -11.52 -12.30 0.16
C GLY A 175 -11.86 -13.25 1.33
N SER A 176 -12.81 -14.17 1.13
CA SER A 176 -13.37 -15.05 2.18
C SER A 176 -12.48 -16.24 2.49
N ASP A 177 -11.95 -16.90 1.47
CA ASP A 177 -11.11 -18.08 1.65
C ASP A 177 -9.66 -17.63 1.85
N THR A 178 -9.03 -18.00 2.97
CA THR A 178 -7.64 -17.63 3.27
C THR A 178 -6.75 -18.86 3.35
N ALA A 179 -5.52 -18.74 2.86
CA ALA A 179 -4.55 -19.82 2.89
C ALA A 179 -3.12 -19.30 3.06
N ILE A 180 -2.22 -20.21 3.44
CA ILE A 180 -0.77 -20.03 3.36
C ILE A 180 -0.25 -20.98 2.29
N CYS A 181 0.57 -20.46 1.38
CA CYS A 181 1.13 -21.20 0.25
C CYS A 181 2.62 -20.93 0.10
N GLY A 182 3.34 -21.83 -0.56
CA GLY A 182 4.75 -21.67 -0.94
C GLY A 182 5.15 -22.64 -2.05
#